data_AF-A0A6J1GJK1-F1
#
_entry.id   AF-A0A6J1GJK1-F1
#
_cell.length_a   1.000
_cell.length_b   1.000
_cell.length_c   1.000
_cell.angle_alpha   90.00
_cell.angle_beta   90.00
_cell.angle_gamma   90.00
#
_symmetry.space_group_name_H-M   'P 1'
#
loop_
_entity.id
_entity.type
_entity.pdbx_description
1 polymer ?
#
loop_
_entity_poly.entity_id
_entity_poly.type
_entity_poly.pdbx_seq_one_letter_code
_entity_poly.pdbx_strand_id
1 'polypeptide(L)'
;MEAENAKEKEESMSQKLKEVQNRLEELSSDCLDLRETNDTLRINLARQEEWNEVSKQVINKFYEIRQNSLEEFVDTSWDEKCQCLLHDPLEMWSFNDSSTSRYINSLEEGLETMKKTVDDLQNKLRMGVEIEKHLKLKVKDLELKLIRMADTVKSKISGFHQYYSHHRDHILNLLDNEKSNMNSTIGEIEEKIMQYSWAVQNLKDSEKELKTENDSEDGHLITNAKMKIPELPDPIADENVEASEALALALQEKVSALLLLSQQEERHLLERNVNAALQRKTEELQRKLLQVTHEKVKALMELAQVKEELQLLKEKSVDDLKRGAGTVERKLVSHEREGKLKGLLKASYLRRWVGTPEISGSEAAVYVDNEENYSSRKSAVDFASCICERLVYFDFVFRMKIENATLRESIESMEQLTTSIHRLRLSLLKAKESGTSEGPTSSVLEALKGIINEAKLIKTALSSSLPISWSAEVNIESSGETSHDSSNDVLGGESRLGKIDFVSAAGFEMVELLVSVAELLLKDYNMSESGS
;
A
#
# COMPACT_ATOMS: atom_id res chain seq x y z
N MET A 1 40.99 -19.34 -130.72
CA MET A 1 42.14 -18.49 -130.34
C MET A 1 41.74 -17.18 -129.68
N GLU A 2 41.25 -16.12 -130.37
CA GLU A 2 40.97 -14.85 -129.66
C GLU A 2 39.86 -14.96 -128.59
N ALA A 3 38.75 -15.63 -128.91
CA ALA A 3 37.67 -15.88 -127.95
C ALA A 3 38.10 -16.79 -126.78
N GLU A 4 39.06 -17.67 -127.00
CA GLU A 4 39.59 -18.60 -126.00
C GLU A 4 40.57 -17.89 -125.05
N ASN A 5 41.46 -17.05 -125.58
CA ASN A 5 42.31 -16.15 -124.79
C ASN A 5 41.47 -15.14 -123.98
N ALA A 6 40.34 -14.68 -124.51
CA ALA A 6 39.42 -13.80 -123.77
C ALA A 6 38.76 -14.55 -122.60
N LYS A 7 38.36 -15.80 -122.82
CA LYS A 7 37.76 -16.66 -121.79
C LYS A 7 38.76 -17.03 -120.68
N GLU A 8 39.98 -17.41 -121.03
CA GLU A 8 41.05 -17.66 -120.03
C GLU A 8 41.36 -16.41 -119.20
N LYS A 9 41.38 -15.23 -119.82
CA LYS A 9 41.53 -13.95 -119.10
C LYS A 9 40.35 -13.69 -118.17
N GLU A 10 39.12 -13.92 -118.62
CA GLU A 10 37.92 -13.77 -117.79
C GLU A 10 37.94 -14.72 -116.58
N GLU A 11 38.29 -15.99 -116.78
CA GLU A 11 38.42 -16.97 -115.69
C GLU A 11 39.54 -16.57 -114.71
N SER A 12 40.70 -16.09 -115.20
CA SER A 12 41.79 -15.59 -114.36
C SER A 12 41.40 -14.34 -113.55
N MET A 13 40.59 -13.45 -114.14
CA MET A 13 40.08 -12.26 -113.46
C MET A 13 39.01 -12.62 -112.42
N SER A 14 38.16 -13.60 -112.72
CA SER A 14 37.17 -14.14 -111.77
C SER A 14 37.85 -14.77 -110.55
N GLN A 15 38.94 -15.51 -110.75
CA GLN A 15 39.73 -16.07 -109.65
C GLN A 15 40.38 -14.98 -108.79
N LYS A 16 40.97 -13.95 -109.40
CA LYS A 16 41.52 -12.78 -108.66
C LYS A 16 40.45 -12.01 -107.91
N LEU A 17 39.27 -11.83 -108.51
CA LEU A 17 38.15 -11.15 -107.86
C LEU A 17 37.69 -11.93 -106.64
N LYS A 18 37.63 -13.27 -106.72
CA LYS A 18 37.32 -14.13 -105.58
C LYS A 18 38.37 -14.05 -104.47
N GLU A 19 39.66 -13.99 -104.81
CA GLU A 19 40.74 -13.78 -103.84
C GLU A 19 40.61 -12.42 -103.13
N VAL A 20 40.35 -11.35 -103.89
CA VAL A 20 40.10 -10.02 -103.32
C VAL A 20 38.88 -10.00 -102.42
N GLN A 21 37.79 -10.68 -102.82
CA GLN A 21 36.58 -10.79 -102.01
C GLN A 21 36.85 -11.53 -100.70
N ASN A 22 37.53 -12.68 -100.74
CA ASN A 22 37.89 -13.43 -99.53
C ASN A 22 38.74 -12.58 -98.58
N ARG A 23 39.71 -11.83 -99.11
CA ARG A 23 40.57 -10.95 -98.31
C ARG A 23 39.81 -9.76 -97.74
N LEU A 24 38.81 -9.26 -98.45
CA LEU A 24 37.90 -8.23 -97.95
C LEU A 24 37.04 -8.76 -96.79
N GLU A 25 36.52 -9.99 -96.92
CA GLU A 25 35.74 -10.66 -95.88
C GLU A 25 36.60 -10.93 -94.63
N GLU A 26 37.85 -11.40 -94.79
CA GLU A 26 38.81 -11.60 -93.70
C GLU A 26 39.14 -10.28 -92.99
N LEU A 27 39.53 -9.23 -93.74
CA LEU A 27 39.79 -7.90 -93.16
C LEU A 27 38.55 -7.29 -92.50
N SER A 28 37.36 -7.57 -93.02
CA SER A 28 36.11 -7.15 -92.39
C SER A 28 35.87 -7.89 -91.08
N SER A 29 36.19 -9.19 -91.00
CA SER A 29 36.14 -9.96 -89.75
C SER A 29 37.14 -9.43 -88.74
N ASP A 30 38.40 -9.23 -89.13
CA ASP A 30 39.44 -8.67 -88.25
C ASP A 30 39.07 -7.27 -87.74
N CYS A 31 38.48 -6.43 -88.58
CA CYS A 31 37.98 -5.12 -88.18
C CYS A 31 36.82 -5.20 -87.17
N LEU A 32 35.99 -6.24 -87.24
CA LEU A 32 34.93 -6.47 -86.25
C LEU A 32 35.52 -6.95 -84.92
N ASP A 33 36.46 -7.89 -84.95
CA ASP A 33 37.13 -8.41 -83.75
C ASP A 33 37.95 -7.31 -83.04
N LEU A 34 38.66 -6.47 -83.80
CA LEU A 34 39.36 -5.31 -83.26
C LEU A 34 38.40 -4.28 -82.65
N ARG A 35 37.20 -4.13 -83.21
CA ARG A 35 36.18 -3.23 -82.64
C ARG A 35 35.66 -3.79 -81.32
N GLU A 36 35.32 -5.07 -81.27
CA GLU A 36 34.84 -5.73 -80.05
C GLU A 36 35.87 -5.68 -78.91
N THR A 37 37.14 -5.94 -79.22
CA THR A 37 38.22 -5.83 -78.23
C THR A 37 38.43 -4.40 -77.75
N ASN A 38 38.36 -3.40 -78.65
CA ASN A 38 38.46 -1.99 -78.28
C ASN A 38 37.28 -1.55 -77.38
N ASP A 39 36.05 -1.95 -77.73
CA ASP A 39 34.87 -1.66 -76.92
C ASP A 39 34.97 -2.32 -75.52
N THR A 40 35.48 -3.55 -75.47
CA THR A 40 35.74 -4.25 -74.20
C THR A 40 36.79 -3.52 -73.35
N LEU A 41 37.88 -3.04 -73.95
CA LEU A 41 38.91 -2.28 -73.25
C LEU A 41 38.38 -0.96 -72.72
N ARG A 42 37.54 -0.26 -73.49
CA ARG A 42 36.90 0.99 -73.05
C ARG A 42 36.00 0.76 -71.84
N ILE A 43 35.21 -0.31 -71.83
CA ILE A 43 34.36 -0.67 -70.68
C ILE A 43 35.23 -0.98 -69.46
N ASN A 44 36.31 -1.74 -69.64
CA ASN A 44 37.22 -2.08 -68.53
C ASN A 44 37.94 -0.85 -67.97
N LEU A 45 38.36 0.09 -68.82
CA LEU A 45 38.99 1.35 -68.41
C LEU A 45 38.01 2.19 -67.59
N ALA A 46 36.77 2.37 -68.06
CA ALA A 46 35.73 3.10 -67.33
C ALA A 46 35.45 2.44 -65.96
N ARG A 47 35.37 1.11 -65.91
CA ARG A 47 35.20 0.37 -64.65
C ARG A 47 36.38 0.59 -63.70
N GLN A 48 37.61 0.59 -64.21
CA GLN A 48 38.80 0.82 -63.39
C GLN A 48 38.85 2.26 -62.84
N GLU A 49 38.44 3.25 -63.63
CA GLU A 49 38.32 4.64 -63.17
C GLU A 49 37.31 4.77 -62.03
N GLU A 50 36.16 4.10 -62.14
CA GLU A 50 35.15 4.04 -61.06
C GLU A 50 35.72 3.39 -59.78
N TRP A 51 36.39 2.24 -59.91
CA TRP A 51 37.05 1.58 -58.78
C TRP A 51 38.13 2.44 -58.13
N ASN A 52 38.90 3.19 -58.92
CA ASN A 52 39.91 4.11 -58.41
C ASN A 52 39.27 5.24 -57.61
N GLU A 53 38.12 5.75 -58.05
CA GLU A 53 37.41 6.81 -57.33
C GLU A 53 36.82 6.31 -56.00
N VAL A 54 36.23 5.12 -55.98
CA VAL A 54 35.78 4.48 -54.73
C VAL A 54 36.95 4.25 -53.79
N SER A 55 38.08 3.74 -54.30
CA SER A 55 39.28 3.48 -53.50
C SER A 55 39.82 4.76 -52.87
N LYS A 56 39.87 5.85 -53.64
CA LYS A 56 40.19 7.19 -53.13
C LYS A 56 39.25 7.60 -52.01
N GLN A 57 37.94 7.51 -52.20
CA GLN A 57 36.98 7.87 -51.13
C GLN A 57 37.22 7.09 -49.83
N VAL A 58 37.48 5.80 -49.94
CA VAL A 58 37.81 4.94 -48.80
C VAL A 58 39.11 5.41 -48.11
N ILE A 59 40.18 5.63 -48.87
CA ILE A 59 41.46 6.13 -48.34
C ILE A 59 41.27 7.47 -47.62
N ASN A 60 40.50 8.40 -48.20
CA ASN A 60 40.20 9.68 -47.55
C ASN A 60 39.46 9.49 -46.23
N LYS A 61 38.47 8.59 -46.16
CA LYS A 61 37.73 8.33 -44.92
C LYS A 61 38.62 7.78 -43.81
N PHE A 62 39.49 6.83 -44.13
CA PHE A 62 40.45 6.30 -43.17
C PHE A 62 41.46 7.38 -42.75
N TYR A 63 41.94 8.20 -43.69
CA TYR A 63 42.85 9.29 -43.38
C TYR A 63 42.19 10.37 -42.49
N GLU A 64 40.92 10.72 -42.73
CA GLU A 64 40.14 11.62 -41.87
C GLU A 64 40.03 11.10 -40.44
N ILE A 65 39.73 9.79 -40.26
CA ILE A 65 39.64 9.15 -38.94
C ILE A 65 40.98 9.24 -38.21
N ARG A 66 42.08 8.95 -38.91
CA ARG A 66 43.43 9.09 -38.37
C ARG A 66 43.73 10.54 -37.97
N GLN A 67 43.43 11.50 -38.84
CA GLN A 67 43.75 12.92 -38.63
C GLN A 67 42.98 13.53 -37.45
N ASN A 68 41.71 13.11 -37.26
CA ASN A 68 40.93 13.49 -36.08
C ASN A 68 41.56 13.05 -34.75
N SER A 69 42.44 12.04 -34.75
CA SER A 69 43.17 11.62 -33.55
C SER A 69 44.48 12.38 -33.30
N LEU A 70 44.98 13.14 -34.29
CA LEU A 70 46.32 13.74 -34.30
C LEU A 70 46.34 15.28 -34.40
N GLU A 71 45.17 15.96 -34.42
CA GLU A 71 44.96 17.43 -34.42
C GLU A 71 45.63 18.25 -35.55
N GLU A 72 46.51 17.67 -36.38
CA GLU A 72 47.28 18.38 -37.40
C GLU A 72 46.74 18.15 -38.83
N PHE A 73 46.23 19.22 -39.44
CA PHE A 73 45.69 19.19 -40.81
C PHE A 73 46.73 19.61 -41.85
N VAL A 74 47.36 18.62 -42.50
CA VAL A 74 48.16 18.83 -43.72
C VAL A 74 47.43 18.20 -44.90
N ASP A 75 47.15 19.02 -45.92
CA ASP A 75 46.63 18.54 -47.20
C ASP A 75 47.76 17.87 -47.97
N THR A 76 47.81 16.54 -47.88
CA THR A 76 48.84 15.67 -48.45
C THR A 76 48.34 14.98 -49.72
N SER A 77 49.29 14.61 -50.58
CA SER A 77 49.00 13.86 -51.80
C SER A 77 48.41 12.47 -51.49
N TRP A 78 47.70 11.89 -52.46
CA TRP A 78 47.12 10.55 -52.29
C TRP A 78 48.15 9.47 -51.97
N ASP A 79 49.34 9.57 -52.53
CA ASP A 79 50.42 8.62 -52.32
C ASP A 79 50.91 8.67 -50.86
N GLU A 80 51.06 9.89 -50.31
CA GLU A 80 51.38 10.09 -48.90
C GLU A 80 50.28 9.60 -47.96
N LYS A 81 48.99 9.83 -48.30
CA LYS A 81 47.86 9.29 -47.52
C LYS A 81 47.90 7.77 -47.45
N CYS A 82 48.13 7.11 -48.59
CA CYS A 82 48.29 5.67 -48.66
C CYS A 82 49.49 5.19 -47.84
N GLN A 83 50.64 5.84 -48.01
CA GLN A 83 51.86 5.49 -47.30
C GLN A 83 51.69 5.62 -45.79
N CYS A 84 51.05 6.69 -45.32
CA CYS A 84 50.70 6.87 -43.92
C CYS A 84 49.83 5.70 -43.41
N LEU A 85 48.70 5.41 -44.05
CA LEU A 85 47.77 4.37 -43.61
C LEU A 85 48.40 2.97 -43.63
N LEU A 86 49.27 2.68 -44.60
CA LEU A 86 49.98 1.40 -44.69
C LEU A 86 51.02 1.22 -43.58
N HIS A 87 51.55 2.32 -43.04
CA HIS A 87 52.50 2.30 -41.93
C HIS A 87 51.85 2.42 -40.55
N ASP A 88 50.51 2.40 -40.46
CA ASP A 88 49.84 2.42 -39.17
C ASP A 88 50.01 1.10 -38.42
N PRO A 89 50.24 1.17 -37.09
CA PRO A 89 50.25 -0.01 -36.24
C PRO A 89 48.87 -0.67 -36.24
N LEU A 90 48.83 -2.01 -36.19
CA LEU A 90 47.58 -2.79 -36.25
C LEU A 90 46.61 -2.40 -35.12
N GLU A 91 47.18 -2.01 -33.97
CA GLU A 91 46.47 -1.58 -32.78
C GLU A 91 45.60 -0.34 -33.03
N MET A 92 46.02 0.56 -33.93
CA MET A 92 45.27 1.79 -34.27
C MET A 92 43.93 1.47 -34.95
N TRP A 93 43.85 0.36 -35.67
CA TRP A 93 42.67 -0.06 -36.43
C TRP A 93 41.96 -1.27 -35.81
N SER A 94 42.42 -1.76 -34.66
CA SER A 94 41.81 -2.88 -33.96
C SER A 94 40.96 -2.41 -32.77
N PHE A 95 39.69 -2.81 -32.72
CA PHE A 95 38.79 -2.54 -31.59
C PHE A 95 38.90 -3.60 -30.46
N ASN A 96 39.80 -4.57 -30.61
CA ASN A 96 40.03 -5.66 -29.65
C ASN A 96 40.97 -5.23 -28.52
N ASP A 97 40.65 -4.12 -27.84
CA ASP A 97 41.28 -3.86 -26.55
C ASP A 97 40.70 -4.81 -25.48
N SER A 98 41.56 -5.26 -24.59
CA SER A 98 41.25 -6.02 -23.38
C SER A 98 40.09 -5.41 -22.58
N SER A 99 39.97 -4.08 -22.57
CA SER A 99 38.91 -3.31 -21.92
C SER A 99 37.52 -3.61 -22.51
N THR A 100 37.42 -3.68 -23.84
CA THR A 100 36.16 -3.95 -24.55
C THR A 100 35.68 -5.38 -24.31
N SER A 101 36.58 -6.35 -24.38
CA SER A 101 36.25 -7.76 -24.10
C SER A 101 35.81 -7.96 -22.64
N ARG A 102 36.48 -7.32 -21.66
CA ARG A 102 36.07 -7.38 -20.25
C ARG A 102 34.67 -6.79 -20.03
N TYR A 103 34.35 -5.68 -20.69
CA TYR A 103 33.02 -5.07 -20.60
C TYR A 103 31.94 -5.99 -21.18
N ILE A 104 32.18 -6.58 -22.36
CA ILE A 104 31.26 -7.53 -22.99
C ILE A 104 31.01 -8.75 -22.07
N ASN A 105 32.07 -9.34 -21.53
CA ASN A 105 31.94 -10.49 -20.61
C ASN A 105 31.14 -10.12 -19.35
N SER A 106 31.36 -8.92 -18.79
CA SER A 106 30.61 -8.45 -17.62
C SER A 106 29.11 -8.27 -17.93
N LEU A 107 28.77 -7.80 -19.13
CA LEU A 107 27.37 -7.70 -19.57
C LEU A 107 26.73 -9.08 -19.77
N GLU A 108 27.46 -10.03 -20.35
CA GLU A 108 26.97 -11.40 -20.54
C GLU A 108 26.73 -12.11 -19.20
N GLU A 109 27.63 -11.94 -18.22
CA GLU A 109 27.43 -12.42 -16.86
C GLU A 109 26.21 -11.76 -16.19
N GLY A 110 26.03 -10.44 -16.38
CA GLY A 110 24.85 -9.71 -15.91
C GLY A 110 23.54 -10.22 -16.52
N LEU A 111 23.54 -10.58 -17.80
CA LEU A 111 22.37 -11.16 -18.47
C LEU A 111 22.06 -12.57 -17.95
N GLU A 112 23.08 -13.40 -17.74
CA GLU A 112 22.88 -14.77 -17.24
C GLU A 112 22.38 -14.77 -15.79
N THR A 113 22.87 -13.86 -14.95
CA THR A 113 22.35 -13.68 -13.59
C THR A 113 20.91 -13.19 -13.60
N MET A 114 20.56 -12.21 -14.45
CA MET A 114 19.19 -11.74 -14.61
C MET A 114 18.24 -12.85 -15.09
N LYS A 115 18.70 -13.69 -16.01
CA LYS A 115 17.91 -14.82 -16.50
C LYS A 115 17.58 -15.81 -15.38
N LYS A 116 18.57 -16.17 -14.54
CA LYS A 116 18.37 -17.04 -13.38
C LYS A 116 17.40 -16.46 -12.35
N THR A 117 17.43 -15.14 -12.11
CA THR A 117 16.49 -14.51 -11.17
C THR A 117 15.07 -14.47 -11.72
N VAL A 118 14.90 -14.24 -13.01
CA VAL A 118 13.59 -14.32 -13.67
C VAL A 118 13.01 -15.73 -13.58
N ASP A 119 13.82 -16.76 -13.83
CA ASP A 119 13.39 -18.16 -13.71
C ASP A 119 12.97 -18.51 -12.26
N ASP A 120 13.72 -18.05 -11.26
CA ASP A 120 13.36 -18.22 -9.83
C ASP A 120 12.04 -17.51 -9.49
N LEU A 121 11.85 -16.27 -9.92
CA LEU A 121 10.61 -15.52 -9.72
C LEU A 121 9.42 -16.21 -10.40
N GLN A 122 9.60 -16.75 -11.60
CA GLN A 122 8.57 -17.47 -12.30
C GLN A 122 8.18 -18.77 -11.58
N ASN A 123 9.15 -19.47 -10.99
CA ASN A 123 8.90 -20.65 -10.15
C ASN A 123 8.15 -20.29 -8.86
N LYS A 124 8.57 -19.23 -8.17
CA LYS A 124 7.86 -18.71 -6.98
C LYS A 124 6.43 -18.32 -7.29
N LEU A 125 6.20 -17.63 -8.42
CA LEU A 125 4.86 -17.27 -8.87
C LEU A 125 3.99 -18.51 -9.11
N ARG A 126 4.54 -19.54 -9.78
CA ARG A 126 3.84 -20.81 -10.01
C ARG A 126 3.42 -21.49 -8.71
N MET A 127 4.32 -21.54 -7.72
CA MET A 127 4.01 -22.09 -6.40
C MET A 127 2.95 -21.25 -5.67
N GLY A 128 3.06 -19.92 -5.74
CA GLY A 128 2.08 -18.99 -5.16
C GLY A 128 0.67 -19.23 -5.67
N VAL A 129 0.51 -19.46 -6.98
CA VAL A 129 -0.79 -19.75 -7.60
C VAL A 129 -1.38 -21.08 -7.11
N GLU A 130 -0.57 -22.14 -6.95
CA GLU A 130 -1.08 -23.41 -6.43
C GLU A 130 -1.49 -23.30 -4.95
N ILE A 131 -0.74 -22.54 -4.15
CA ILE A 131 -1.11 -22.23 -2.76
C ILE A 131 -2.44 -21.47 -2.71
N GLU A 132 -2.59 -20.42 -3.53
CA GLU A 132 -3.81 -19.62 -3.61
C GLU A 132 -5.02 -20.49 -3.96
N LYS A 133 -4.87 -21.39 -4.94
CA LYS A 133 -5.90 -22.33 -5.36
C LYS A 133 -6.31 -23.26 -4.21
N HIS A 134 -5.35 -23.84 -3.50
CA HIS A 134 -5.64 -24.68 -2.33
C HIS A 134 -6.33 -23.90 -1.21
N LEU A 135 -5.92 -22.66 -0.94
CA LEU A 135 -6.57 -21.80 0.05
C LEU A 135 -8.01 -21.46 -0.33
N LYS A 136 -8.27 -21.12 -1.61
CA LYS A 136 -9.64 -20.88 -2.11
C LYS A 136 -10.54 -22.11 -1.95
N LEU A 137 -10.02 -23.31 -2.17
CA LEU A 137 -10.79 -24.55 -1.96
C LEU A 137 -11.13 -24.75 -0.47
N LYS A 138 -10.18 -24.50 0.44
CA LYS A 138 -10.43 -24.59 1.88
C LYS A 138 -11.45 -23.56 2.36
N VAL A 139 -11.38 -22.33 1.87
CA VAL A 139 -12.36 -21.27 2.21
C VAL A 139 -13.77 -21.72 1.81
N LYS A 140 -13.95 -22.24 0.59
CA LYS A 140 -15.25 -22.77 0.15
C LYS A 140 -15.77 -23.91 1.01
N ASP A 141 -14.91 -24.84 1.43
CA ASP A 141 -15.32 -25.92 2.35
C ASP A 141 -15.77 -25.37 3.71
N LEU A 142 -15.05 -24.37 4.24
CA LEU A 142 -15.42 -23.71 5.49
C LEU A 142 -16.73 -22.94 5.39
N GLU A 143 -16.95 -22.21 4.29
CA GLU A 143 -18.24 -21.54 4.00
C GLU A 143 -19.40 -22.53 4.00
N LEU A 144 -19.24 -23.68 3.33
CA LEU A 144 -20.27 -24.74 3.28
C LEU A 144 -20.52 -25.39 4.64
N LYS A 145 -19.46 -25.62 5.44
CA LYS A 145 -19.62 -26.09 6.81
C LYS A 145 -20.42 -25.09 7.62
N LEU A 146 -20.06 -23.82 7.52
CA LEU A 146 -20.65 -22.73 8.27
C LEU A 146 -22.15 -22.56 7.96
N ILE A 147 -22.54 -22.61 6.68
CA ILE A 147 -23.96 -22.66 6.25
C ILE A 147 -24.71 -23.82 6.90
N ARG A 148 -24.14 -25.04 6.89
CA ARG A 148 -24.77 -26.20 7.53
C ARG A 148 -24.97 -26.04 9.04
N MET A 149 -24.01 -25.41 9.73
CA MET A 149 -24.15 -25.17 11.17
C MET A 149 -25.24 -24.12 11.44
N ALA A 150 -25.27 -23.05 10.64
CA ALA A 150 -26.29 -22.00 10.74
C ALA A 150 -27.71 -22.55 10.58
N ASP A 151 -27.92 -23.42 9.58
CA ASP A 151 -29.21 -24.07 9.36
C ASP A 151 -29.61 -24.98 10.54
N THR A 152 -28.64 -25.71 11.10
CA THR A 152 -28.86 -26.56 12.27
C THR A 152 -29.26 -25.72 13.50
N VAL A 153 -28.56 -24.61 13.75
CA VAL A 153 -28.87 -23.69 14.87
C VAL A 153 -30.25 -23.08 14.68
N LYS A 154 -30.56 -22.59 13.47
CA LYS A 154 -31.87 -22.03 13.14
C LYS A 154 -32.99 -23.05 13.35
N SER A 155 -32.79 -24.30 12.93
CA SER A 155 -33.76 -25.37 13.15
C SER A 155 -34.00 -25.61 14.64
N LYS A 156 -32.94 -25.70 15.45
CA LYS A 156 -33.04 -25.88 16.91
C LYS A 156 -33.74 -24.71 17.61
N ILE A 157 -33.38 -23.46 17.28
CA ILE A 157 -34.05 -22.27 17.82
C ILE A 157 -35.53 -22.26 17.46
N SER A 158 -35.86 -22.61 16.20
CA SER A 158 -37.26 -22.69 15.77
C SER A 158 -38.03 -23.74 16.57
N GLY A 159 -37.42 -24.90 16.82
CA GLY A 159 -38.00 -25.94 17.68
C GLY A 159 -38.23 -25.47 19.12
N PHE A 160 -37.27 -24.78 19.72
CA PHE A 160 -37.45 -24.18 21.06
C PHE A 160 -38.56 -23.14 21.09
N HIS A 161 -38.66 -22.29 20.07
CA HIS A 161 -39.72 -21.30 19.98
C HIS A 161 -41.11 -21.94 19.90
N GLN A 162 -41.25 -23.01 19.10
CA GLN A 162 -42.50 -23.78 19.04
C GLN A 162 -42.85 -24.41 20.39
N TYR A 163 -41.87 -25.01 21.08
CA TYR A 163 -42.06 -25.60 22.39
C TYR A 163 -42.48 -24.56 23.43
N TYR A 164 -41.82 -23.41 23.46
CA TYR A 164 -42.16 -22.30 24.34
C TYR A 164 -43.56 -21.75 24.05
N SER A 165 -43.91 -21.54 22.78
CA SER A 165 -45.25 -21.07 22.40
C SER A 165 -46.33 -22.05 22.89
N HIS A 166 -46.12 -23.35 22.69
CA HIS A 166 -47.07 -24.36 23.13
C HIS A 166 -47.31 -24.33 24.64
N HIS A 167 -46.24 -24.22 25.44
CA HIS A 167 -46.34 -24.11 26.90
C HIS A 167 -47.00 -22.81 27.35
N ARG A 168 -46.63 -21.69 26.74
CA ARG A 168 -47.24 -20.39 27.04
C ARG A 168 -48.75 -20.42 26.80
N ASP A 169 -49.17 -20.96 25.66
CA ASP A 169 -50.58 -21.03 25.29
C ASP A 169 -51.33 -22.02 26.21
N HIS A 170 -50.69 -23.13 26.61
CA HIS A 170 -51.25 -24.05 27.61
C HIS A 170 -51.44 -23.40 28.98
N ILE A 171 -50.43 -22.68 29.49
CA ILE A 171 -50.50 -21.96 30.77
C ILE A 171 -51.59 -20.87 30.73
N LEU A 172 -51.65 -20.09 29.65
CA LEU A 172 -52.69 -19.06 29.48
C LEU A 172 -54.10 -19.68 29.53
N ASN A 173 -54.31 -20.80 28.84
CA ASN A 173 -55.60 -21.50 28.87
C ASN A 173 -55.97 -22.01 30.27
N LEU A 174 -55.00 -22.51 31.05
CA LEU A 174 -55.23 -22.93 32.44
C LEU A 174 -55.64 -21.75 33.32
N LEU A 175 -54.93 -20.62 33.22
CA LEU A 175 -55.24 -19.40 33.97
C LEU A 175 -56.61 -18.82 33.61
N ASP A 176 -56.98 -18.81 32.33
CA ASP A 176 -58.29 -18.34 31.87
C ASP A 176 -59.43 -19.25 32.35
N ASN A 177 -59.21 -20.57 32.41
CA ASN A 177 -60.15 -21.52 32.98
C ASN A 177 -60.31 -21.30 34.49
N GLU A 178 -59.21 -21.16 35.25
CA GLU A 178 -59.27 -20.88 36.68
C GLU A 178 -59.97 -19.55 36.97
N LYS A 179 -59.67 -18.51 36.19
CA LYS A 179 -60.35 -17.21 36.27
C LYS A 179 -61.85 -17.35 36.05
N SER A 180 -62.25 -18.13 35.05
CA SER A 180 -63.68 -18.39 34.76
C SER A 180 -64.35 -19.15 35.90
N ASN A 181 -63.67 -20.16 36.47
CA ASN A 181 -64.16 -20.91 37.63
C ASN A 181 -64.31 -20.01 38.87
N MET A 182 -63.31 -19.19 39.19
CA MET A 182 -63.37 -18.23 40.30
C MET A 182 -64.55 -17.27 40.12
N ASN A 183 -64.72 -16.70 38.93
CA ASN A 183 -65.85 -15.81 38.63
C ASN A 183 -67.19 -16.52 38.81
N SER A 184 -67.31 -17.79 38.39
CA SER A 184 -68.51 -18.60 38.64
C SER A 184 -68.77 -18.77 40.14
N THR A 185 -67.76 -19.15 40.91
CA THR A 185 -67.91 -19.34 42.36
C THR A 185 -68.22 -18.03 43.09
N ILE A 186 -67.64 -16.91 42.66
CA ILE A 186 -67.97 -15.58 43.19
C ILE A 186 -69.43 -15.26 42.88
N GLY A 187 -69.88 -15.49 41.64
CA GLY A 187 -71.29 -15.30 41.26
C GLY A 187 -72.25 -16.14 42.10
N GLU A 188 -71.92 -17.41 42.37
CA GLU A 188 -72.71 -18.28 43.25
C GLU A 188 -72.73 -17.77 44.71
N ILE A 189 -71.61 -17.24 45.21
CA ILE A 189 -71.52 -16.63 46.54
C ILE A 189 -72.37 -15.35 46.59
N GLU A 190 -72.25 -14.48 45.61
CA GLU A 190 -73.03 -13.24 45.48
C GLU A 190 -74.53 -13.55 45.43
N GLU A 191 -74.93 -14.56 44.66
CA GLU A 191 -76.32 -15.02 44.59
C GLU A 191 -76.81 -15.50 45.96
N LYS A 192 -76.02 -16.33 46.67
CA LYS A 192 -76.36 -16.76 48.03
C LYS A 192 -76.44 -15.59 49.01
N ILE A 193 -75.52 -14.63 48.94
CA ILE A 193 -75.56 -13.41 49.78
C ILE A 193 -76.84 -12.61 49.51
N MET A 194 -77.25 -12.47 48.25
CA MET A 194 -78.53 -11.84 47.86
C MET A 194 -79.72 -12.61 48.43
N GLN A 195 -79.73 -13.94 48.32
CA GLN A 195 -80.78 -14.80 48.87
C GLN A 195 -80.89 -14.66 50.40
N TYR A 196 -79.77 -14.69 51.13
CA TYR A 196 -79.75 -14.45 52.58
C TYR A 196 -80.22 -13.04 52.94
N SER A 197 -79.80 -12.02 52.17
CA SER A 197 -80.22 -10.63 52.39
C SER A 197 -81.75 -10.47 52.22
N TRP A 198 -82.33 -11.12 51.22
CA TRP A 198 -83.79 -11.21 51.06
C TRP A 198 -84.49 -12.00 52.16
N ALA A 199 -83.91 -13.11 52.61
CA ALA A 199 -84.46 -13.86 53.74
C ALA A 199 -84.46 -13.02 55.04
N VAL A 200 -83.39 -12.28 55.32
CA VAL A 200 -83.25 -11.39 56.49
C VAL A 200 -84.21 -10.19 56.40
N GLN A 201 -84.40 -9.62 55.21
CA GLN A 201 -85.35 -8.53 54.99
C GLN A 201 -86.79 -9.00 55.21
N ASN A 202 -87.16 -10.17 54.66
CA ASN A 202 -88.47 -10.79 54.87
C ASN A 202 -88.71 -11.20 56.32
N LEU A 203 -87.67 -11.61 57.07
CA LEU A 203 -87.75 -11.86 58.52
C LEU A 203 -87.97 -10.58 59.32
N LYS A 204 -87.34 -9.46 58.96
CA LYS A 204 -87.58 -8.15 59.59
C LYS A 204 -88.96 -7.58 59.30
N ASP A 205 -89.52 -7.87 58.12
CA ASP A 205 -90.86 -7.44 57.74
C ASP A 205 -91.94 -8.36 58.38
N SER A 206 -91.67 -9.66 58.53
CA SER A 206 -92.50 -10.59 59.31
C SER A 206 -92.46 -10.31 60.82
N GLU A 207 -91.35 -9.80 61.36
CA GLU A 207 -91.24 -9.41 62.77
C GLU A 207 -91.93 -8.07 63.08
N LYS A 208 -92.25 -7.27 62.04
CA LYS A 208 -93.09 -6.07 62.17
C LYS A 208 -94.60 -6.36 62.17
N GLU A 209 -95.03 -7.56 61.79
CA GLU A 209 -96.45 -7.92 61.71
C GLU A 209 -96.94 -8.83 62.86
N LEU A 210 -96.02 -9.34 63.70
CA LEU A 210 -96.35 -10.13 64.90
C LEU A 210 -95.43 -9.75 66.07
N LYS A 211 -95.80 -8.69 66.81
CA LYS A 211 -95.49 -8.47 68.23
C LYS A 211 -96.22 -7.21 68.75
N THR A 212 -97.51 -7.37 69.06
CA THR A 212 -98.07 -6.76 70.28
C THR A 212 -97.66 -7.63 71.46
N GLU A 213 -97.11 -6.99 72.49
CA GLU A 213 -97.02 -7.45 73.87
C GLU A 213 -96.29 -8.79 74.12
N ASN A 214 -95.07 -8.70 74.63
CA ASN A 214 -94.87 -8.86 76.08
C ASN A 214 -93.40 -8.67 76.45
N ASP A 215 -93.21 -7.88 77.50
CA ASP A 215 -92.01 -7.82 78.33
C ASP A 215 -91.76 -9.18 79.00
N SER A 216 -90.52 -9.66 78.99
CA SER A 216 -89.83 -10.26 80.16
C SER A 216 -88.44 -10.77 79.79
N GLU A 217 -87.44 -10.07 80.34
CA GLU A 217 -86.37 -10.59 81.20
C GLU A 217 -85.59 -11.89 80.81
N ASP A 218 -84.28 -11.68 80.68
CA ASP A 218 -83.12 -12.45 81.16
C ASP A 218 -83.10 -13.99 81.10
N GLY A 219 -81.98 -14.52 80.61
CA GLY A 219 -81.73 -15.96 80.57
C GLY A 219 -80.49 -16.36 79.80
N HIS A 220 -79.31 -16.08 80.35
CA HIS A 220 -78.09 -16.82 80.03
C HIS A 220 -78.27 -18.33 80.23
N LEU A 221 -78.29 -19.14 79.17
CA LEU A 221 -77.90 -20.55 79.20
C LEU A 221 -77.42 -21.00 77.81
N ILE A 222 -76.11 -20.99 77.56
CA ILE A 222 -75.52 -21.79 76.48
C ILE A 222 -75.05 -23.11 77.11
N THR A 223 -75.90 -24.12 77.00
CA THR A 223 -75.60 -25.50 77.34
C THR A 223 -74.66 -26.11 76.31
N ASN A 224 -73.51 -26.58 76.81
CA ASN A 224 -72.56 -27.43 76.11
C ASN A 224 -73.23 -28.71 75.60
N ALA A 225 -73.14 -28.96 74.30
CA ALA A 225 -73.31 -30.28 73.69
C ALA A 225 -72.19 -30.54 72.67
N LYS A 226 -71.22 -31.34 73.12
CA LYS A 226 -70.41 -32.28 72.31
C LYS A 226 -71.34 -33.02 71.31
N MET A 227 -70.98 -33.47 70.10
CA MET A 227 -69.72 -33.73 69.43
C MET A 227 -70.05 -34.22 68.01
N LYS A 228 -69.38 -33.70 66.98
CA LYS A 228 -68.78 -34.49 65.89
C LYS A 228 -67.89 -33.57 65.05
N ILE A 229 -66.63 -33.55 65.47
CA ILE A 229 -65.50 -33.03 64.71
C ILE A 229 -65.16 -34.13 63.69
N PRO A 230 -65.18 -33.85 62.37
CA PRO A 230 -64.47 -34.68 61.42
C PRO A 230 -62.97 -34.55 61.71
N GLU A 231 -62.34 -35.71 61.86
CA GLU A 231 -60.94 -35.88 62.21
C GLU A 231 -60.01 -34.97 61.41
N LEU A 232 -59.18 -34.24 62.17
CA LEU A 232 -57.94 -33.64 61.70
C LEU A 232 -56.97 -34.79 61.35
N PRO A 233 -56.43 -34.86 60.12
CA PRO A 233 -55.24 -35.65 59.86
C PRO A 233 -54.04 -34.94 60.51
N ASP A 234 -53.16 -35.74 61.10
CA ASP A 234 -51.89 -35.37 61.71
C ASP A 234 -51.05 -34.35 60.91
N PRO A 235 -50.14 -33.62 61.59
CA PRO A 235 -49.40 -32.51 61.00
C PRO A 235 -48.41 -33.03 59.97
N ILE A 236 -48.71 -32.84 58.68
CA ILE A 236 -47.69 -32.84 57.65
C ILE A 236 -47.00 -31.47 57.73
N ALA A 237 -45.99 -31.39 58.58
CA ALA A 237 -45.13 -30.22 58.74
C ALA A 237 -44.17 -30.00 57.53
N ASP A 238 -44.38 -30.70 56.42
CA ASP A 238 -43.53 -30.68 55.22
C ASP A 238 -44.05 -29.71 54.14
N GLU A 239 -45.37 -29.62 53.95
CA GLU A 239 -45.95 -29.02 52.75
C GLU A 239 -46.00 -27.47 52.79
N ASN A 240 -46.06 -26.86 53.98
CA ASN A 240 -46.04 -25.39 54.15
C ASN A 240 -44.64 -24.78 54.02
N VAL A 241 -43.58 -25.57 54.30
CA VAL A 241 -42.20 -25.14 54.09
C VAL A 241 -41.88 -25.17 52.59
N GLU A 242 -42.33 -26.21 51.90
CA GLU A 242 -42.22 -26.33 50.43
C GLU A 242 -43.00 -25.24 49.68
N ALA A 243 -44.19 -24.83 50.15
CA ALA A 243 -44.95 -23.74 49.53
C ALA A 243 -44.29 -22.36 49.71
N SER A 244 -43.72 -22.10 50.89
CA SER A 244 -42.94 -20.90 51.18
C SER A 244 -41.63 -20.86 50.39
N GLU A 245 -40.97 -22.01 50.25
CA GLU A 245 -39.73 -22.17 49.49
C GLU A 245 -39.99 -22.06 47.98
N ALA A 246 -41.09 -22.63 47.47
CA ALA A 246 -41.54 -22.47 46.09
C ALA A 246 -41.87 -21.01 45.74
N LEU A 247 -42.50 -20.25 46.67
CA LEU A 247 -42.75 -18.82 46.49
C LEU A 247 -41.45 -18.00 46.48
N ALA A 248 -40.51 -18.31 47.37
CA ALA A 248 -39.21 -17.67 47.42
C ALA A 248 -38.40 -17.93 46.14
N LEU A 249 -38.43 -19.16 45.63
CA LEU A 249 -37.83 -19.53 44.35
C LEU A 249 -38.50 -18.81 43.18
N ALA A 250 -39.84 -18.73 43.14
CA ALA A 250 -40.56 -18.00 42.09
C ALA A 250 -40.23 -16.49 42.09
N LEU A 251 -40.08 -15.88 43.27
CA LEU A 251 -39.65 -14.49 43.40
C LEU A 251 -38.21 -14.30 42.95
N GLN A 252 -37.31 -15.22 43.32
CA GLN A 252 -35.92 -15.21 42.87
C GLN A 252 -35.81 -15.36 41.35
N GLU A 253 -36.60 -16.24 40.75
CA GLU A 253 -36.69 -16.42 39.30
C GLU A 253 -37.24 -15.16 38.62
N LYS A 254 -38.25 -14.50 39.19
CA LYS A 254 -38.77 -13.22 38.67
C LYS A 254 -37.74 -12.09 38.72
N VAL A 255 -37.00 -11.97 39.83
CA VAL A 255 -35.92 -10.98 39.96
C VAL A 255 -34.81 -11.28 38.96
N SER A 256 -34.46 -12.55 38.79
CA SER A 256 -33.48 -13.01 37.80
C SER A 256 -33.92 -12.71 36.37
N ALA A 257 -35.20 -12.93 36.05
CA ALA A 257 -35.80 -12.63 34.75
C ALA A 257 -35.85 -11.12 34.47
N LEU A 258 -36.17 -10.29 35.48
CA LEU A 258 -36.17 -8.83 35.35
C LEU A 258 -34.75 -8.27 35.17
N LEU A 259 -33.76 -8.82 35.87
CA LEU A 259 -32.34 -8.47 35.66
C LEU A 259 -31.88 -8.80 34.24
N LEU A 260 -32.27 -9.97 33.72
CA LEU A 260 -32.00 -10.36 32.34
C LEU A 260 -32.67 -9.42 31.33
N LEU A 261 -33.93 -9.04 31.55
CA LEU A 261 -34.64 -8.08 30.70
C LEU A 261 -33.98 -6.69 30.74
N SER A 262 -33.57 -6.22 31.91
CA SER A 262 -32.86 -4.93 32.05
C SER A 262 -31.52 -4.93 31.31
N GLN A 263 -30.74 -6.02 31.43
CA GLN A 263 -29.49 -6.18 30.65
C GLN A 263 -29.75 -6.29 29.14
N GLN A 264 -30.88 -6.85 28.74
CA GLN A 264 -31.28 -6.94 27.34
C GLN A 264 -31.64 -5.56 26.78
N GLU A 265 -32.39 -4.75 27.52
CA GLU A 265 -32.72 -3.37 27.13
C GLU A 265 -31.46 -2.50 27.01
N GLU A 266 -30.52 -2.61 27.95
CA GLU A 266 -29.23 -1.91 27.89
C GLU A 266 -28.42 -2.33 26.66
N ARG A 267 -28.39 -3.64 26.34
CA ARG A 267 -27.77 -4.14 25.10
C ARG A 267 -28.45 -3.58 23.85
N HIS A 268 -29.77 -3.52 23.80
CA HIS A 268 -30.49 -2.96 22.66
C HIS A 268 -30.26 -1.45 22.48
N LEU A 269 -30.13 -0.71 23.58
CA LEU A 269 -29.77 0.71 23.54
C LEU A 269 -28.34 0.90 23.01
N LEU A 270 -27.39 0.12 23.53
CA LEU A 270 -26.00 0.14 23.08
C LEU A 270 -25.87 -0.27 21.61
N GLU A 271 -26.62 -1.28 21.18
CA GLU A 271 -26.67 -1.74 19.79
C GLU A 271 -27.21 -0.65 18.85
N ARG A 272 -28.32 0.03 19.22
CA ARG A 272 -28.82 1.20 18.47
C ARG A 272 -27.77 2.30 18.36
N ASN A 273 -27.08 2.63 19.46
CA ASN A 273 -26.06 3.67 19.48
C ASN A 273 -24.83 3.31 18.64
N VAL A 274 -24.38 2.06 18.70
CA VAL A 274 -23.28 1.55 17.88
C VAL A 274 -23.66 1.53 16.41
N ASN A 275 -24.87 1.09 16.06
CA ASN A 275 -25.37 1.11 14.69
C ASN A 275 -25.45 2.54 14.14
N ALA A 276 -25.98 3.49 14.92
CA ALA A 276 -26.00 4.90 14.53
C ALA A 276 -24.59 5.50 14.36
N ALA A 277 -23.61 5.08 15.16
CA ALA A 277 -22.22 5.51 15.01
C ALA A 277 -21.56 4.90 13.75
N LEU A 278 -21.81 3.62 13.48
CA LEU A 278 -21.31 2.93 12.29
C LEU A 278 -21.92 3.50 11.00
N GLN A 279 -23.22 3.78 11.00
CA GLN A 279 -23.91 4.45 9.89
C GLN A 279 -23.24 5.81 9.58
N ARG A 280 -23.07 6.66 10.61
CA ARG A 280 -22.38 7.95 10.46
C ARG A 280 -20.95 7.81 9.93
N LYS A 281 -20.20 6.82 10.40
CA LYS A 281 -18.83 6.56 9.92
C LYS A 281 -18.80 6.07 8.48
N THR A 282 -19.77 5.26 8.08
CA THR A 282 -19.90 4.76 6.71
C THR A 282 -20.20 5.91 5.76
N GLU A 283 -21.17 6.77 6.10
CA GLU A 283 -21.50 7.97 5.32
C GLU A 283 -20.33 8.96 5.25
N GLU A 284 -19.59 9.13 6.35
CA GLU A 284 -18.39 9.97 6.40
C GLU A 284 -17.28 9.44 5.48
N LEU A 285 -17.04 8.12 5.49
CA LEU A 285 -16.07 7.48 4.61
C LEU A 285 -16.50 7.54 3.15
N GLN A 286 -17.79 7.34 2.85
CA GLN A 286 -18.33 7.51 1.50
C GLN A 286 -18.14 8.95 0.99
N ARG A 287 -18.43 9.96 1.83
CA ARG A 287 -18.17 11.38 1.49
C ARG A 287 -16.69 11.66 1.27
N LYS A 288 -15.81 11.15 2.14
CA LYS A 288 -14.35 11.30 2.00
C LYS A 288 -13.84 10.64 0.73
N LEU A 289 -14.31 9.44 0.41
CA LEU A 289 -13.94 8.72 -0.80
C LEU A 289 -14.37 9.49 -2.06
N LEU A 290 -15.61 9.99 -2.09
CA LEU A 290 -16.11 10.84 -3.18
C LEU A 290 -15.27 12.11 -3.33
N GLN A 291 -14.94 12.78 -2.22
CA GLN A 291 -14.09 13.97 -2.25
C GLN A 291 -12.69 13.66 -2.76
N VAL A 292 -12.02 12.63 -2.24
CA VAL A 292 -10.67 12.23 -2.69
C VAL A 292 -10.68 11.85 -4.17
N THR A 293 -11.73 11.16 -4.62
CA THR A 293 -11.88 10.81 -6.02
C THR A 293 -12.05 12.05 -6.89
N HIS A 294 -12.89 13.00 -6.48
CA HIS A 294 -13.08 14.26 -7.20
C HIS A 294 -11.79 15.09 -7.27
N GLU A 295 -11.08 15.24 -6.14
CA GLU A 295 -9.81 15.97 -6.10
C GLU A 295 -8.72 15.28 -6.94
N LYS A 296 -8.66 13.94 -6.92
CA LYS A 296 -7.72 13.19 -7.76
C LYS A 296 -8.03 13.35 -9.24
N VAL A 297 -9.30 13.29 -9.64
CA VAL A 297 -9.73 13.52 -11.03
C VAL A 297 -9.38 14.95 -11.45
N LYS A 298 -9.62 15.94 -10.59
CA LYS A 298 -9.27 17.33 -10.84
C LYS A 298 -7.76 17.53 -11.02
N ALA A 299 -6.94 16.96 -10.13
CA ALA A 299 -5.48 17.02 -10.25
C ALA A 299 -4.95 16.33 -11.52
N LEU A 300 -5.55 15.20 -11.91
CA LEU A 300 -5.22 14.52 -13.16
C LEU A 300 -5.60 15.36 -14.38
N MET A 301 -6.74 16.07 -14.32
CA MET A 301 -7.20 16.97 -15.38
C MET A 301 -6.27 18.20 -15.52
N GLU A 302 -5.88 18.80 -14.40
CA GLU A 302 -4.91 19.90 -14.37
C GLU A 302 -3.52 19.45 -14.85
N LEU A 303 -3.09 18.23 -14.49
CA LEU A 303 -1.84 17.64 -14.99
C LEU A 303 -1.89 17.39 -16.51
N ALA A 304 -3.02 16.92 -17.02
CA ALA A 304 -3.22 16.75 -18.46
C ALA A 304 -3.12 18.11 -19.19
N GLN A 305 -3.76 19.15 -18.65
CA GLN A 305 -3.69 20.51 -19.18
C GLN A 305 -2.26 21.07 -19.19
N VAL A 306 -1.49 20.90 -18.11
CA VAL A 306 -0.09 21.33 -18.06
C VAL A 306 0.78 20.57 -19.06
N LYS A 307 0.53 19.28 -19.27
CA LYS A 307 1.22 18.50 -20.31
C LYS A 307 0.93 19.02 -21.71
N GLU A 308 -0.32 19.38 -21.98
CA GLU A 308 -0.72 19.97 -23.26
C GLU A 308 -0.06 21.34 -23.47
N GLU A 309 -0.02 22.20 -22.44
CA GLU A 309 0.68 23.49 -22.49
C GLU A 309 2.21 23.33 -22.72
N LEU A 310 2.84 22.33 -22.09
CA LEU A 310 4.26 22.02 -22.33
C LEU A 310 4.51 21.52 -23.74
N GLN A 311 3.61 20.70 -24.29
CA GLN A 311 3.72 20.20 -25.66
C GLN A 311 3.58 21.35 -26.66
N LEU A 312 2.64 22.27 -26.42
CA LEU A 312 2.44 23.47 -27.23
C LEU A 312 3.62 24.46 -27.13
N LEU A 313 4.21 24.64 -25.95
CA LEU A 313 5.43 25.44 -25.77
C LEU A 313 6.64 24.81 -26.47
N LYS A 314 6.76 23.48 -26.43
CA LYS A 314 7.81 22.74 -27.14
C LYS A 314 7.66 22.92 -28.66
N GLU A 315 6.46 22.80 -29.19
CA GLU A 315 6.16 23.02 -30.61
C GLU A 315 6.43 24.46 -31.04
N LYS A 316 6.02 25.44 -30.23
CA LYS A 316 6.31 26.86 -30.46
C LYS A 316 7.80 27.20 -30.41
N SER A 317 8.58 26.58 -29.51
CA SER A 317 10.04 26.77 -29.46
C SER A 317 10.77 26.21 -30.68
N VAL A 318 10.23 25.16 -31.31
CA VAL A 318 10.76 24.59 -32.55
C VAL A 318 10.44 25.50 -33.75
N ASP A 319 9.27 26.17 -33.73
CA ASP A 319 8.90 27.15 -34.75
C ASP A 319 9.63 28.50 -34.59
N ASP A 320 9.88 28.95 -33.36
CA ASP A 320 10.67 30.16 -33.06
C ASP A 320 12.16 29.96 -33.44
N LEU A 321 12.71 28.74 -33.36
CA LEU A 321 14.05 28.43 -33.88
C LEU A 321 14.13 28.43 -35.42
N LYS A 322 13.00 28.23 -36.12
CA LYS A 322 12.92 28.27 -37.59
C LYS A 322 12.70 29.68 -38.14
N ARG A 323 12.38 30.67 -37.31
CA ARG A 323 12.15 32.07 -37.73
C ARG A 323 13.23 32.96 -37.11
N GLY A 324 14.30 33.21 -37.88
CA GLY A 324 15.56 33.75 -37.41
C GLY A 324 15.56 35.16 -36.78
N ALA A 325 16.60 35.36 -35.97
CA ALA A 325 17.31 36.60 -35.59
C ALA A 325 16.56 37.95 -35.70
N GLY A 326 16.24 38.52 -34.53
CA GLY A 326 15.86 39.93 -34.40
C GLY A 326 16.00 40.42 -32.96
N THR A 327 17.09 41.12 -32.67
CA THR A 327 17.40 41.78 -31.40
C THR A 327 16.44 42.95 -31.12
N VAL A 328 15.66 42.92 -30.03
CA VAL A 328 15.27 44.14 -29.28
C VAL A 328 15.07 43.81 -27.79
N GLU A 329 15.72 44.64 -26.98
CA GLU A 329 15.78 44.66 -25.53
C GLU A 329 14.43 45.00 -24.86
N ARG A 330 14.24 44.45 -23.64
CA ARG A 330 13.48 45.02 -22.50
C ARG A 330 11.95 44.84 -22.47
N LYS A 331 11.48 43.82 -21.72
CA LYS A 331 10.76 43.99 -20.43
C LYS A 331 10.49 42.60 -19.81
N LEU A 332 11.31 42.23 -18.84
CA LEU A 332 11.09 41.06 -17.98
C LEU A 332 9.92 41.40 -17.05
N VAL A 333 8.69 41.10 -17.49
CA VAL A 333 7.52 41.10 -16.62
C VAL A 333 7.53 39.76 -15.89
N SER A 334 8.23 39.74 -14.76
CA SER A 334 8.13 38.73 -13.73
C SER A 334 6.74 38.85 -13.09
N HIS A 335 5.70 38.35 -13.75
CA HIS A 335 4.38 38.21 -13.14
C HIS A 335 3.98 36.73 -13.12
N GLU A 336 3.80 36.21 -11.90
CA GLU A 336 2.87 35.13 -11.57
C GLU A 336 3.18 33.67 -11.95
N ARG A 337 4.45 33.24 -11.93
CA ARG A 337 4.75 31.79 -12.06
C ARG A 337 5.03 31.05 -10.74
N GLU A 338 5.28 31.76 -9.63
CA GLU A 338 5.51 31.15 -8.31
C GLU A 338 4.25 30.98 -7.44
N GLY A 339 3.10 31.53 -7.85
CA GLY A 339 1.87 31.50 -7.05
C GLY A 339 1.11 30.17 -7.07
N LYS A 340 1.16 29.42 -8.19
CA LYS A 340 0.31 28.22 -8.39
C LYS A 340 0.85 26.96 -7.69
N LEU A 341 2.17 26.75 -7.68
CA LEU A 341 2.79 25.61 -6.99
C LEU A 341 2.76 25.75 -5.47
N LYS A 342 2.75 26.98 -4.95
CA LYS A 342 2.67 27.23 -3.50
C LYS A 342 1.28 26.95 -2.92
N GLY A 343 0.24 26.89 -3.75
CA GLY A 343 -1.12 26.49 -3.35
C GLY A 343 -1.23 25.01 -2.97
N LEU A 344 -0.46 24.15 -3.67
CA LEU A 344 -0.47 22.70 -3.46
C LEU A 344 0.27 22.28 -2.18
N LEU A 345 1.26 23.06 -1.76
CA LEU A 345 2.09 22.81 -0.57
C LEU A 345 1.68 23.66 0.63
N LYS A 346 0.50 24.28 0.61
CA LYS A 346 0.03 25.02 1.79
C LYS A 346 -0.09 24.05 2.96
N ALA A 347 0.69 24.34 4.00
CA ALA A 347 0.74 23.62 5.27
C ALA A 347 -0.64 23.41 5.91
N SER A 348 -1.67 24.18 5.53
CA SER A 348 -3.06 23.98 5.94
C SER A 348 -3.71 22.71 5.39
N TYR A 349 -3.33 22.22 4.20
CA TYR A 349 -3.83 20.95 3.69
C TYR A 349 -3.17 19.79 4.44
N LEU A 350 -1.84 19.82 4.60
CA LEU A 350 -1.10 18.83 5.40
C LEU A 350 -1.56 18.77 6.86
N ARG A 351 -1.91 19.91 7.48
CA ARG A 351 -2.46 19.95 8.86
C ARG A 351 -3.85 19.32 9.02
N ARG A 352 -4.58 19.08 7.92
CA ARG A 352 -5.86 18.35 7.93
C ARG A 352 -5.68 16.84 7.79
N TRP A 353 -4.54 16.41 7.23
CA TRP A 353 -4.14 15.01 7.12
C TRP A 353 -3.40 14.52 8.37
N VAL A 354 -2.62 15.41 9.00
CA VAL A 354 -1.95 15.17 10.29
C VAL A 354 -2.79 15.83 11.37
N GLY A 355 -3.77 15.09 11.91
CA GLY A 355 -4.71 15.63 12.89
C GLY A 355 -4.00 16.26 14.08
N THR A 356 -4.22 17.55 14.31
CA THR A 356 -3.86 18.23 15.56
C THR A 356 -4.96 18.08 16.62
N PRO A 357 -4.57 18.03 17.91
CA PRO A 357 -5.48 17.85 19.02
C PRO A 357 -6.16 19.18 19.35
N GLU A 358 -7.44 19.16 19.72
CA GLU A 358 -7.91 20.04 20.77
C GLU A 358 -9.24 19.55 21.35
N ILE A 359 -9.20 19.45 22.67
CA ILE A 359 -10.29 19.21 23.60
C ILE A 359 -11.15 20.48 23.65
N SER A 360 -12.46 20.35 23.40
CA SER A 360 -13.46 21.20 24.06
C SER A 360 -14.81 20.54 23.94
N GLY A 361 -15.38 20.18 25.10
CA GLY A 361 -16.75 19.69 25.20
C GLY A 361 -17.76 20.76 24.79
N SER A 362 -18.87 20.29 24.21
CA SER A 362 -20.19 20.82 24.52
C SER A 362 -21.21 19.77 24.13
N GLU A 363 -21.88 19.30 25.17
CA GLU A 363 -23.08 18.50 25.17
C GLU A 363 -24.28 19.27 24.58
N ALA A 364 -25.36 18.52 24.36
CA ALA A 364 -26.76 18.95 24.25
C ALA A 364 -27.36 19.26 22.87
N ALA A 365 -28.16 18.26 22.46
CA ALA A 365 -29.55 18.37 22.00
C ALA A 365 -29.83 18.78 20.55
N VAL A 366 -30.69 17.97 19.91
CA VAL A 366 -32.00 18.35 19.33
C VAL A 366 -32.38 17.37 18.20
N TYR A 367 -33.35 16.49 18.53
CA TYR A 367 -34.39 15.85 17.70
C TYR A 367 -34.01 14.74 16.70
N VAL A 368 -34.83 13.71 16.39
CA VAL A 368 -35.89 12.87 17.00
C VAL A 368 -36.38 11.99 15.82
N ASP A 369 -36.61 10.70 16.09
CA ASP A 369 -37.41 9.67 15.38
C ASP A 369 -37.56 9.61 13.84
N ASN A 370 -37.37 8.39 13.30
CA ASN A 370 -38.49 7.51 12.88
C ASN A 370 -37.99 6.09 12.47
N GLU A 371 -38.71 5.06 12.96
CA GLU A 371 -39.15 3.78 12.34
C GLU A 371 -38.43 3.23 11.08
N GLU A 372 -38.32 1.94 10.77
CA GLU A 372 -38.72 0.62 11.31
C GLU A 372 -38.05 -0.45 10.41
N ASN A 373 -37.87 -1.67 10.95
CA ASN A 373 -37.86 -3.01 10.32
C ASN A 373 -37.33 -3.23 8.88
N TYR A 374 -36.41 -4.22 8.71
CA TYR A 374 -36.66 -5.48 7.95
C TYR A 374 -35.40 -6.39 7.91
N SER A 375 -35.65 -7.69 8.09
CA SER A 375 -34.83 -8.84 7.61
C SER A 375 -33.59 -9.32 8.40
N SER A 376 -33.85 -9.86 9.59
CA SER A 376 -32.97 -10.84 10.25
C SER A 376 -33.21 -12.25 9.71
N ARG A 377 -32.38 -12.76 8.78
CA ARG A 377 -32.26 -14.22 8.53
C ARG A 377 -31.01 -14.70 7.77
N LYS A 378 -29.94 -13.90 7.68
CA LYS A 378 -28.68 -14.26 6.99
C LYS A 378 -27.42 -14.36 7.87
N SER A 379 -27.50 -14.04 9.17
CA SER A 379 -26.33 -13.59 9.93
C SER A 379 -25.44 -14.65 10.60
N ALA A 380 -25.81 -15.93 10.67
CA ALA A 380 -25.04 -16.89 11.50
C ALA A 380 -23.76 -17.39 10.84
N VAL A 381 -23.70 -17.40 9.50
CA VAL A 381 -22.50 -17.75 8.73
C VAL A 381 -21.54 -16.58 8.67
N ASP A 382 -22.10 -15.38 8.48
CA ASP A 382 -21.32 -14.16 8.50
C ASP A 382 -20.76 -13.86 9.90
N PHE A 383 -21.36 -14.33 10.99
CA PHE A 383 -20.89 -14.07 12.36
C PHE A 383 -19.53 -14.71 12.70
N ALA A 384 -19.27 -15.97 12.28
CA ALA A 384 -18.00 -16.64 12.57
C ALA A 384 -16.87 -16.17 11.63
N SER A 385 -17.18 -15.90 10.37
CA SER A 385 -16.25 -15.25 9.43
C SER A 385 -15.93 -13.83 9.88
N CYS A 386 -16.93 -13.08 10.37
CA CYS A 386 -16.77 -11.74 10.92
C CYS A 386 -15.96 -11.75 12.22
N ILE A 387 -16.10 -12.73 13.12
CA ILE A 387 -15.26 -12.79 14.34
C ILE A 387 -13.79 -13.09 13.98
N CYS A 388 -13.51 -14.01 13.04
CA CYS A 388 -12.15 -14.29 12.59
C CYS A 388 -11.53 -13.12 11.81
N GLU A 389 -12.26 -12.51 10.88
CA GLU A 389 -11.81 -11.32 10.14
C GLU A 389 -11.66 -10.11 11.07
N ARG A 390 -12.52 -9.94 12.07
CA ARG A 390 -12.46 -8.83 13.03
C ARG A 390 -11.36 -9.02 14.07
N LEU A 391 -10.99 -10.26 14.43
CA LEU A 391 -9.81 -10.56 15.24
C LEU A 391 -8.51 -10.36 14.46
N VAL A 392 -8.45 -10.79 13.19
CA VAL A 392 -7.29 -10.56 12.31
C VAL A 392 -7.15 -9.08 11.95
N TYR A 393 -8.26 -8.38 11.69
CA TYR A 393 -8.27 -6.94 11.42
C TYR A 393 -7.97 -6.13 12.67
N PHE A 394 -8.44 -6.54 13.85
CA PHE A 394 -8.09 -5.89 15.11
C PHE A 394 -6.62 -6.09 15.43
N ASP A 395 -6.05 -7.29 15.26
CA ASP A 395 -4.61 -7.55 15.44
C ASP A 395 -3.76 -6.80 14.42
N PHE A 396 -4.16 -6.78 13.14
CA PHE A 396 -3.48 -6.00 12.10
C PHE A 396 -3.56 -4.50 12.38
N VAL A 397 -4.72 -3.97 12.78
CA VAL A 397 -4.88 -2.55 13.13
C VAL A 397 -4.13 -2.22 14.42
N PHE A 398 -4.07 -3.10 15.41
CA PHE A 398 -3.28 -2.89 16.63
C PHE A 398 -1.79 -2.89 16.32
N ARG A 399 -1.31 -3.87 15.56
CA ARG A 399 0.07 -3.96 15.09
C ARG A 399 0.46 -2.75 14.26
N MET A 400 -0.39 -2.34 13.32
CA MET A 400 -0.17 -1.17 12.49
C MET A 400 -0.26 0.14 13.30
N LYS A 401 -1.08 0.21 14.36
CA LYS A 401 -1.11 1.35 15.28
C LYS A 401 0.14 1.43 16.16
N ILE A 402 0.64 0.29 16.64
CA ILE A 402 1.90 0.21 17.39
C ILE A 402 3.05 0.61 16.48
N GLU A 403 3.12 0.06 15.26
CA GLU A 403 4.13 0.40 14.27
C GLU A 403 4.07 1.89 13.89
N ASN A 404 2.88 2.44 13.66
CA ASN A 404 2.73 3.88 13.43
C ASN A 404 3.11 4.73 14.65
N ALA A 405 2.85 4.26 15.87
CA ALA A 405 3.27 4.96 17.08
C ALA A 405 4.79 4.95 17.23
N THR A 406 5.45 3.82 16.95
CA THR A 406 6.90 3.67 16.96
C THR A 406 7.56 4.48 15.84
N LEU A 407 6.98 4.50 14.63
CA LEU A 407 7.43 5.37 13.53
C LEU A 407 7.25 6.86 13.87
N ARG A 408 6.17 7.22 14.56
CA ARG A 408 5.95 8.60 15.00
C ARG A 408 6.97 9.01 16.07
N GLU A 409 7.25 8.13 17.03
CA GLU A 409 8.27 8.34 18.06
C GLU A 409 9.67 8.44 17.44
N SER A 410 9.98 7.66 16.40
CA SER A 410 11.26 7.76 15.69
C SER A 410 11.39 9.04 14.87
N ILE A 411 10.32 9.49 14.22
CA ILE A 411 10.28 10.79 13.52
C ILE A 411 10.47 11.93 14.52
N GLU A 412 9.78 11.92 15.66
CA GLU A 412 9.91 12.94 16.70
C GLU A 412 11.33 12.94 17.31
N SER A 413 11.91 11.76 17.56
CA SER A 413 13.31 11.62 17.98
C SER A 413 14.28 12.16 16.92
N MET A 414 14.01 11.94 15.64
CA MET A 414 14.84 12.44 14.54
C MET A 414 14.72 13.96 14.36
N GLU A 415 13.54 14.56 14.60
CA GLU A 415 13.36 16.01 14.64
C GLU A 415 14.15 16.64 15.80
N GLN A 416 14.11 16.03 16.99
CA GLN A 416 14.91 16.45 18.15
C GLN A 416 16.43 16.34 17.88
N LEU A 417 16.84 15.29 17.19
CA LEU A 417 18.23 15.11 16.79
C LEU A 417 18.67 16.14 15.74
N THR A 418 17.84 16.38 14.72
CA THR A 418 18.12 17.36 13.66
C THR A 418 18.20 18.78 14.21
N THR A 419 17.33 19.14 15.15
CA THR A 419 17.40 20.43 15.86
C THR A 419 18.65 20.54 16.73
N SER A 420 19.09 19.44 17.35
CA SER A 420 20.36 19.39 18.12
C SER A 420 21.58 19.56 17.21
N ILE A 421 21.62 18.89 16.06
CA ILE A 421 22.67 19.07 15.03
C ILE A 421 22.69 20.53 14.53
N HIS A 422 21.52 21.12 14.28
CA HIS A 422 21.42 22.52 13.86
C HIS A 422 21.93 23.48 14.95
N ARG A 423 21.58 23.22 16.22
CA ARG A 423 22.08 23.97 17.38
C ARG A 423 23.60 23.88 17.48
N LEU A 424 24.18 22.68 17.37
CA LEU A 424 25.63 22.48 17.41
C LEU A 424 26.34 23.20 16.26
N ARG A 425 25.78 23.17 15.05
CA ARG A 425 26.31 23.92 13.91
C ARG A 425 26.34 25.43 14.18
N LEU A 426 25.26 25.99 14.75
CA LEU A 426 25.21 27.40 15.12
C LEU A 426 26.20 27.75 16.24
N SER A 427 26.34 26.90 17.24
CA SER A 427 27.34 27.06 18.31
C SER A 427 28.78 26.99 17.79
N LEU A 428 29.04 26.09 16.85
CA LEU A 428 30.34 25.97 16.18
C LEU A 428 30.66 27.20 15.32
N LEU A 429 29.67 27.75 14.61
CA LEU A 429 29.83 29.02 13.88
C LEU A 429 30.15 30.19 14.83
N LYS A 430 29.47 30.28 15.97
CA LYS A 430 29.79 31.28 17.01
C LYS A 430 31.18 31.10 17.61
N ALA A 431 31.61 29.85 17.86
CA ALA A 431 32.97 29.55 18.35
C ALA A 431 34.05 29.90 17.30
N LYS A 432 33.74 29.76 16.01
CA LYS A 432 34.61 30.19 14.91
C LYS A 432 34.69 31.72 14.80
N GLU A 433 33.56 32.42 14.86
CA GLU A 433 33.50 33.89 14.77
C GLU A 433 34.13 34.58 15.98
N SER A 434 34.02 33.98 17.17
CA SER A 434 34.58 34.54 18.41
C SER A 434 36.10 34.45 18.51
N GLY A 435 36.77 33.49 17.87
CA GLY A 435 38.25 33.49 17.85
C GLY A 435 38.87 34.17 16.62
N THR A 436 38.07 34.72 15.71
CA THR A 436 38.53 35.74 14.74
C THR A 436 38.59 37.16 15.33
N SER A 437 38.10 37.37 16.55
CA SER A 437 38.20 38.62 17.32
C SER A 437 39.25 38.44 18.42
N GLU A 438 40.14 39.42 18.58
CA GLU A 438 41.40 39.37 19.36
C GLU A 438 41.37 38.54 20.67
N GLY A 439 42.22 37.49 20.72
CA GLY A 439 42.67 36.78 21.93
C GLY A 439 42.04 35.39 22.16
N PRO A 440 42.84 34.32 22.34
CA PRO A 440 42.30 32.99 22.64
C PRO A 440 41.79 32.99 24.08
N THR A 441 40.47 33.06 24.24
CA THR A 441 39.86 32.93 25.56
C THR A 441 39.70 31.44 25.87
N SER A 442 40.18 30.99 27.02
CA SER A 442 39.97 29.63 27.56
C SER A 442 38.51 29.15 27.43
N SER A 443 37.54 30.09 27.41
CA SER A 443 36.12 29.85 27.18
C SER A 443 35.77 29.32 25.79
N VAL A 444 36.48 29.70 24.72
CA VAL A 444 36.22 29.19 23.35
C VAL A 444 36.70 27.74 23.23
N LEU A 445 37.85 27.42 23.83
CA LEU A 445 38.41 26.08 23.85
C LEU A 445 37.55 25.10 24.68
N GLU A 446 37.01 25.57 25.80
CA GLU A 446 36.06 24.81 26.62
C GLU A 446 34.71 24.61 25.90
N ALA A 447 34.20 25.65 25.21
CA ALA A 447 32.99 25.55 24.40
C ALA A 447 33.16 24.54 23.24
N LEU A 448 34.33 24.51 22.61
CA LEU A 448 34.62 23.59 21.51
C LEU A 448 34.74 22.13 21.98
N LYS A 449 35.35 21.89 23.14
CA LYS A 449 35.35 20.57 23.81
C LYS A 449 33.94 20.14 24.20
N GLY A 450 33.10 21.07 24.67
CA GLY A 450 31.67 20.83 24.93
C GLY A 450 30.91 20.40 23.69
N ILE A 451 31.12 21.10 22.56
CA ILE A 451 30.51 20.76 21.26
C ILE A 451 30.94 19.36 20.79
N ILE A 452 32.22 18.99 20.92
CA ILE A 452 32.72 17.67 20.54
C ILE A 452 32.08 16.56 21.39
N ASN A 453 31.96 16.78 22.70
CA ASN A 453 31.35 15.80 23.60
C ASN A 453 29.85 15.63 23.32
N GLU A 454 29.13 16.73 23.09
CA GLU A 454 27.71 16.70 22.73
C GLU A 454 27.49 16.05 21.34
N ALA A 455 28.34 16.34 20.36
CA ALA A 455 28.30 15.70 19.05
C ALA A 455 28.58 14.18 19.15
N LYS A 456 29.49 13.75 20.02
CA LYS A 456 29.74 12.32 20.29
C LYS A 456 28.53 11.64 20.93
N LEU A 457 27.82 12.32 21.85
CA LEU A 457 26.58 11.81 22.43
C LEU A 457 25.47 11.67 21.37
N ILE A 458 25.34 12.64 20.47
CA ILE A 458 24.40 12.59 19.32
C ILE A 458 24.79 11.44 18.36
N LYS A 459 26.08 11.22 18.13
CA LYS A 459 26.59 10.07 17.34
C LYS A 459 26.18 8.74 17.98
N THR A 460 26.33 8.61 19.30
CA THR A 460 25.87 7.42 20.04
C THR A 460 24.35 7.27 19.99
N ALA A 461 23.60 8.36 20.11
CA ALA A 461 22.13 8.35 20.02
C ALA A 461 21.66 7.86 18.64
N LEU A 462 22.24 8.37 17.56
CA LEU A 462 22.01 7.95 16.17
C LEU A 462 22.30 6.46 15.94
N SER A 463 23.38 5.95 16.54
CA SER A 463 23.71 4.52 16.46
C SER A 463 22.76 3.65 17.26
N SER A 464 22.11 4.20 18.30
CA SER A 464 21.14 3.49 19.14
C SER A 464 19.71 3.55 18.64
N SER A 465 19.35 4.54 17.82
CA SER A 465 18.00 4.78 17.28
C SER A 465 17.70 4.00 16.00
N LEU A 466 18.26 2.79 15.85
CA LEU A 466 18.02 1.93 14.69
C LEU A 466 16.52 1.57 14.60
N PRO A 467 15.82 1.91 13.51
CA PRO A 467 14.64 1.15 13.17
C PRO A 467 15.10 -0.26 12.82
N ILE A 468 14.62 -1.27 13.57
CA ILE A 468 14.64 -2.66 13.14
C ILE A 468 13.69 -2.73 11.94
N SER A 469 14.20 -2.36 10.76
CA SER A 469 13.47 -2.62 9.52
C SER A 469 13.35 -4.13 9.40
N TRP A 470 12.11 -4.60 9.48
CA TRP A 470 11.71 -5.92 9.00
C TRP A 470 11.93 -5.97 7.49
N SER A 471 13.18 -6.15 7.08
CA SER A 471 13.46 -6.82 5.81
C SER A 471 13.52 -8.30 6.15
N ALA A 472 12.43 -9.01 5.86
CA ALA A 472 12.45 -10.46 5.76
C ALA A 472 13.31 -10.85 4.55
N GLU A 473 14.62 -10.70 4.68
CA GLU A 473 15.61 -11.24 3.78
C GLU A 473 16.16 -12.48 4.48
N VAL A 474 15.66 -13.63 4.06
CA VAL A 474 16.09 -14.95 4.52
C VAL A 474 17.60 -15.04 4.31
N ASN A 475 18.35 -15.02 5.41
CA ASN A 475 19.72 -15.51 5.43
C ASN A 475 19.67 -16.99 5.03
N ILE A 476 20.03 -17.27 3.79
CA ILE A 476 20.43 -18.61 3.38
C ILE A 476 21.78 -18.85 4.03
N GLU A 477 21.80 -19.73 5.02
CA GLU A 477 22.99 -20.38 5.55
C GLU A 477 23.83 -20.92 4.37
N SER A 478 24.93 -20.25 4.07
CA SER A 478 26.02 -20.83 3.29
C SER A 478 26.77 -21.77 4.21
N SER A 479 26.41 -23.06 4.14
CA SER A 479 27.30 -24.14 4.54
C SER A 479 28.32 -24.33 3.42
N GLY A 480 29.59 -24.16 3.75
CA GLY A 480 30.71 -24.33 2.84
C GLY A 480 31.99 -24.48 3.64
N GLU A 481 32.23 -25.67 4.17
CA GLU A 481 33.55 -26.11 4.61
C GLU A 481 34.50 -26.11 3.40
N THR A 482 35.59 -25.35 3.47
CA THR A 482 36.95 -25.90 3.24
C THR A 482 38.02 -24.88 3.67
N SER A 483 39.14 -25.45 4.07
CA SER A 483 40.14 -25.01 5.04
C SER A 483 41.47 -24.51 4.44
N HIS A 484 42.25 -23.79 5.27
CA HIS A 484 43.70 -23.46 5.18
C HIS A 484 44.12 -22.38 4.15
N ASP A 485 45.03 -21.43 4.40
CA ASP A 485 45.94 -21.14 5.53
C ASP A 485 46.50 -19.69 5.47
N SER A 486 46.89 -19.19 6.64
CA SER A 486 47.89 -18.16 7.00
C SER A 486 47.99 -16.79 6.29
N SER A 487 47.78 -15.69 7.04
CA SER A 487 48.86 -14.99 7.77
C SER A 487 48.47 -13.58 8.27
N ASN A 488 48.80 -13.34 9.54
CA ASN A 488 49.00 -12.09 10.33
C ASN A 488 48.08 -10.88 10.09
N ASP A 489 47.38 -10.26 11.05
CA ASP A 489 47.53 -9.95 12.49
C ASP A 489 47.35 -8.41 12.62
N VAL A 490 46.69 -8.02 13.72
CA VAL A 490 46.68 -6.68 14.35
C VAL A 490 45.58 -5.66 13.94
N LEU A 491 44.70 -5.38 14.94
CA LEU A 491 43.79 -4.22 15.14
C LEU A 491 42.58 -4.11 14.18
N GLY A 492 41.32 -3.99 14.60
CA GLY A 492 40.65 -3.80 15.88
C GLY A 492 39.16 -3.57 15.52
N GLY A 493 38.26 -4.16 16.32
CA GLY A 493 36.85 -4.39 15.99
C GLY A 493 36.03 -3.25 15.37
N GLU A 494 35.54 -3.47 14.16
CA GLU A 494 34.32 -2.85 13.62
C GLU A 494 33.61 -3.85 12.70
N SER A 495 32.75 -4.70 13.26
CA SER A 495 31.80 -5.47 12.44
C SER A 495 30.55 -5.79 13.23
N ARG A 496 29.75 -4.74 13.47
CA ARG A 496 28.34 -4.83 13.88
C ARG A 496 27.49 -3.72 13.28
N LEU A 497 27.88 -3.23 12.11
CA LEU A 497 27.08 -2.27 11.35
C LEU A 497 26.11 -3.05 10.46
N GLY A 498 24.99 -3.50 11.06
CA GLY A 498 23.83 -3.88 10.27
C GLY A 498 23.43 -2.71 9.36
N LYS A 499 23.00 -3.02 8.13
CA LYS A 499 22.52 -2.06 7.11
C LYS A 499 21.90 -0.81 7.76
N ILE A 500 22.66 0.28 7.83
CA ILE A 500 22.18 1.56 8.33
C ILE A 500 21.18 2.11 7.30
N ASP A 501 20.01 2.55 7.73
CA ASP A 501 19.06 3.24 6.87
C ASP A 501 19.68 4.52 6.29
N PHE A 502 19.40 4.83 5.02
CA PHE A 502 19.99 5.97 4.28
C PHE A 502 19.83 7.30 5.03
N VAL A 503 18.74 7.45 5.80
CA VAL A 503 18.46 8.64 6.62
C VAL A 503 19.38 8.72 7.84
N SER A 504 19.62 7.59 8.51
CA SER A 504 20.55 7.50 9.64
C SER A 504 22.01 7.68 9.18
N ALA A 505 22.34 7.20 7.98
CA ALA A 505 23.66 7.42 7.36
C ALA A 505 23.93 8.91 7.13
N ALA A 506 22.98 9.65 6.56
CA ALA A 506 23.09 11.11 6.39
C ALA A 506 23.20 11.85 7.73
N GLY A 507 22.47 11.42 8.76
CA GLY A 507 22.59 11.92 10.13
C GLY A 507 23.99 11.73 10.71
N PHE A 508 24.57 10.56 10.50
CA PHE A 508 25.91 10.19 10.95
C PHE A 508 26.99 11.03 10.25
N GLU A 509 26.90 11.18 8.93
CA GLU A 509 27.81 12.03 8.14
C GLU A 509 27.80 13.48 8.61
N MET A 510 26.62 14.06 8.89
CA MET A 510 26.52 15.43 9.41
C MET A 510 27.21 15.61 10.76
N VAL A 511 27.10 14.62 11.65
CA VAL A 511 27.74 14.66 12.98
C VAL A 511 29.25 14.45 12.87
N GLU A 512 29.70 13.56 11.99
CA GLU A 512 31.14 13.37 11.75
C GLU A 512 31.81 14.60 11.14
N LEU A 513 31.12 15.29 10.23
CA LEU A 513 31.59 16.57 9.71
C LEU A 513 31.68 17.63 10.81
N LEU A 514 30.68 17.71 11.72
CA LEU A 514 30.72 18.64 12.85
C LEU A 514 31.88 18.34 13.81
N VAL A 515 32.11 17.07 14.14
CA VAL A 515 33.25 16.66 14.99
C VAL A 515 34.57 16.99 14.31
N SER A 516 34.71 16.67 13.01
CA SER A 516 35.94 16.92 12.26
C SER A 516 36.28 18.41 12.17
N VAL A 517 35.28 19.26 11.91
CA VAL A 517 35.47 20.72 11.87
C VAL A 517 35.80 21.27 13.26
N ALA A 518 35.15 20.75 14.32
CA ALA A 518 35.44 21.16 15.69
C ALA A 518 36.87 20.75 16.14
N GLU A 519 37.32 19.54 15.77
CA GLU A 519 38.68 19.08 16.05
C GLU A 519 39.74 19.84 15.25
N LEU A 520 39.43 20.25 14.02
CA LEU A 520 40.32 21.07 13.20
C LEU A 520 40.47 22.48 13.80
N LEU A 521 39.37 23.11 14.19
CA LEU A 521 39.41 24.39 14.90
C LEU A 521 40.17 24.27 16.23
N LEU A 522 40.01 23.17 16.96
CA LEU A 522 40.73 22.94 18.22
C LEU A 522 42.25 22.84 17.99
N LYS A 523 42.67 22.18 16.90
CA LYS A 523 44.08 22.12 16.49
C LYS A 523 44.61 23.50 16.11
N ASP A 524 43.84 24.29 15.35
CA ASP A 524 44.25 25.64 14.95
C ASP A 524 44.45 26.58 16.15
N TYR A 525 43.57 26.50 17.17
CA TYR A 525 43.75 27.27 18.41
C TYR A 525 44.95 26.80 19.26
N ASN A 526 45.18 25.49 19.38
CA ASN A 526 46.35 24.96 20.11
C ASN A 526 47.69 25.28 19.41
N MET A 527 47.70 25.39 18.08
CA MET A 527 48.88 25.79 17.31
C MET A 527 49.17 27.30 17.44
N SER A 528 48.14 28.11 17.66
CA SER A 528 48.28 29.54 17.98
C SER A 528 48.85 29.77 19.39
N GLU A 529 48.53 28.89 20.36
CA GLU A 529 49.05 28.94 21.74
C GLU A 529 50.51 28.47 21.88
N SER A 530 51.00 27.61 20.98
CA SER A 530 52.37 27.06 21.01
C SER A 530 53.38 27.87 20.17
N GLY A 531 52.90 28.90 19.46
CA GLY A 531 53.70 29.81 18.64
C GLY A 531 53.97 31.19 19.27
N SER A 532 53.68 31.37 20.57
CA SER A 532 53.95 32.62 21.30
C SER A 532 55.02 32.48 22.37
#